data_AF-A0A535BTB2-F1
#
_entry.id   AF-A0A535BTB2-F1
#
_cell.length_a   1.000
_cell.length_b   1.000
_cell.length_c   1.000
_cell.angle_alpha   90.00
_cell.angle_beta   90.00
_cell.angle_gamma   90.00
#
_symmetry.space_group_name_H-M   'P 1'
#
loop_
_entity.id
_entity.type
_entity.pdbx_description
1 polymer ?
#
loop_
_entity_poly.entity_id
_entity_poly.type
_entity_poly.pdbx_seq_one_letter_code
_entity_poly.pdbx_strand_id
1 'polypeptide(L)'
;MELGNIKQVSIVEQMTGAYLDYSMSVIVSRALPDVRDGLKPVHRRVLYAMDQMGLQSTKQFRKCAGTVGEVLKSYHPHGDVAVYDSLVRMAQPWSMRYPLVLGQGNFGSQDDDPPAAMRYTEAKMAAIADELLRDIDKDTIDFIPNYDNQTREPTVLPARLPNLLLNGSTGIAVGMATNIPPHNLNEVCDGVIYLVDHPDATTEELSRIVRGPDFPTGGIIQGREGIRNTYANGRGRIVVRARTHFESERGRMSIIVTELPYQINKADLVRKIAELARDRKIEGISEVRDESDRKGMRMVIELKRDANPDSVLNSLFKYTAMQSAFNTNMLALVEQQPRTLTLKAFLQHYINHREIVITRRTRYELAKAEARKHILEGLKIALDNLDAVISTIRQSQAAEDALVNLQRQFNLSEEQGKAILDMRLARLAALERGKVEEEL
;
A
#
# COMPACT_ATOMS: atom_id res chain seq x y z
N MET A 1 -30.56 -29.19 -37.90
CA MET A 1 -29.26 -28.74 -37.37
C MET A 1 -29.30 -29.01 -35.88
N GLU A 2 -28.82 -30.17 -35.44
CA GLU A 2 -28.81 -30.53 -34.01
C GLU A 2 -27.73 -29.69 -33.33
N LEU A 3 -28.15 -28.73 -32.51
CA LEU A 3 -27.27 -27.88 -31.70
C LEU A 3 -26.69 -28.69 -30.52
N GLY A 4 -25.85 -29.70 -30.78
CA GLY A 4 -25.09 -30.44 -29.76
C GLY A 4 -25.88 -30.97 -28.55
N ASN A 5 -25.18 -31.27 -27.45
CA ASN A 5 -25.77 -31.67 -26.17
C ASN A 5 -26.25 -30.44 -25.38
N ILE A 6 -27.53 -30.10 -25.49
CA ILE A 6 -28.16 -29.02 -24.73
C ILE A 6 -28.55 -29.53 -23.34
N LYS A 7 -28.02 -28.90 -22.28
CA LYS A 7 -28.47 -29.15 -20.89
C LYS A 7 -29.45 -28.08 -20.46
N GLN A 8 -30.67 -28.48 -20.09
CA GLN A 8 -31.59 -27.57 -19.40
C GLN A 8 -31.05 -27.26 -18.00
N VAL A 9 -31.16 -25.99 -17.62
CA VAL A 9 -30.70 -25.50 -16.31
C VAL A 9 -31.78 -24.61 -15.72
N SER A 10 -31.99 -24.70 -14.41
CA SER A 10 -32.94 -23.83 -13.71
C SER A 10 -32.42 -22.40 -13.70
N ILE A 11 -33.28 -21.45 -14.08
CA ILE A 11 -32.93 -20.02 -14.03
C ILE A 11 -32.59 -19.57 -12.60
N VAL A 12 -33.26 -20.12 -11.59
CA VAL A 12 -33.02 -19.77 -10.18
C VAL A 12 -31.64 -20.27 -9.73
N GLU A 13 -31.29 -21.51 -10.08
CA GLU A 13 -29.99 -22.09 -9.75
C GLU A 13 -28.86 -21.36 -10.46
N GLN A 14 -29.03 -21.09 -11.77
CA GLN A 14 -28.03 -20.38 -12.56
C GLN A 14 -27.81 -18.95 -12.07
N MET A 15 -28.89 -18.21 -11.80
CA MET A 15 -28.80 -16.85 -11.28
C MET A 15 -28.16 -16.83 -9.90
N THR A 16 -28.50 -17.78 -9.02
CA THR A 16 -27.92 -17.85 -7.67
C THR A 16 -26.43 -18.16 -7.74
N GLY A 17 -26.03 -19.19 -8.49
CA GLY A 17 -24.62 -19.57 -8.65
C GLY A 17 -23.79 -18.46 -9.28
N ALA A 18 -24.20 -17.96 -10.45
CA ALA A 18 -23.48 -16.92 -11.17
C ALA A 18 -23.39 -15.60 -10.36
N TYR A 19 -24.45 -15.23 -9.66
CA TYR A 19 -24.45 -14.04 -8.81
C TYR A 19 -23.52 -14.19 -7.60
N LEU A 20 -23.51 -15.37 -6.94
CA LEU A 20 -22.63 -15.63 -5.82
C LEU A 20 -21.16 -15.64 -6.24
N ASP A 21 -20.82 -16.31 -7.35
CA ASP A 21 -19.46 -16.37 -7.88
C ASP A 21 -18.92 -14.97 -8.20
N TYR A 22 -19.73 -14.16 -8.89
CA TYR A 22 -19.39 -12.77 -9.18
C TYR A 22 -19.24 -11.95 -7.90
N SER A 23 -20.18 -12.08 -6.97
CA SER A 23 -20.19 -11.33 -5.70
C SER A 23 -18.95 -11.62 -4.87
N MET A 24 -18.62 -12.90 -4.68
CA MET A 24 -17.43 -13.33 -3.93
C MET A 24 -16.15 -12.83 -4.60
N SER A 25 -16.04 -12.96 -5.92
CA SER A 25 -14.88 -12.47 -6.68
C SER A 25 -14.67 -10.96 -6.51
N VAL A 26 -15.75 -10.17 -6.57
CA VAL A 26 -15.67 -8.71 -6.39
C VAL A 26 -15.32 -8.32 -4.95
N ILE A 27 -15.92 -8.98 -3.96
CA ILE A 27 -15.70 -8.69 -2.53
C ILE A 27 -14.26 -9.01 -2.15
N VAL A 28 -13.78 -10.22 -2.45
CA VAL A 28 -12.52 -10.75 -1.95
C VAL A 28 -11.33 -10.34 -2.82
N SER A 29 -11.52 -10.27 -4.14
CA SER A 29 -10.41 -10.18 -5.10
C SER A 29 -10.39 -8.88 -5.90
N ARG A 30 -11.20 -7.87 -5.54
CA ARG A 30 -11.24 -6.61 -6.28
C ARG A 30 -11.46 -5.36 -5.43
N ALA A 31 -12.61 -5.25 -4.77
CA ALA A 31 -13.11 -3.96 -4.33
C ALA A 31 -12.66 -3.55 -2.92
N LEU A 32 -12.37 -4.51 -2.05
CA LEU A 32 -12.05 -4.29 -0.65
C LEU A 32 -10.55 -4.48 -0.36
N PRO A 33 -9.96 -3.70 0.56
CA PRO A 33 -8.59 -3.89 0.99
C PRO A 33 -8.46 -5.05 1.97
N ASP A 34 -7.30 -5.70 2.00
CA ASP A 34 -6.91 -6.57 3.12
C ASP A 34 -6.57 -5.72 4.34
N VAL A 35 -7.03 -6.12 5.53
CA VAL A 35 -6.81 -5.37 6.78
C VAL A 35 -5.32 -5.21 7.13
N ARG A 36 -4.48 -6.16 6.69
CA ARG A 36 -3.08 -6.29 7.11
C ARG A 36 -2.14 -5.32 6.40
N ASP A 37 -2.28 -5.19 5.09
CA ASP A 37 -1.45 -4.30 4.26
C ASP A 37 -2.21 -3.11 3.67
N GLY A 38 -3.54 -3.11 3.78
CA GLY A 38 -4.41 -2.05 3.27
C GLY A 38 -4.56 -2.02 1.75
N LEU A 39 -4.08 -3.03 1.04
CA LEU A 39 -4.07 -3.04 -0.41
C LEU A 39 -5.21 -3.90 -0.97
N LYS A 40 -5.72 -3.44 -2.12
CA LYS A 40 -6.53 -4.24 -3.02
C LYS A 40 -5.58 -5.04 -3.93
N PRO A 41 -6.03 -6.14 -4.56
CA PRO A 41 -5.16 -6.97 -5.38
C PRO A 41 -4.44 -6.22 -6.49
N VAL A 42 -5.10 -5.28 -7.19
CA VAL A 42 -4.45 -4.48 -8.24
C VAL A 42 -3.29 -3.63 -7.71
N HIS A 43 -3.46 -2.98 -6.55
CA HIS A 43 -2.40 -2.17 -5.93
C HIS A 43 -1.22 -3.04 -5.52
N ARG A 44 -1.50 -4.18 -4.88
CA ARG A 44 -0.48 -5.15 -4.43
C ARG A 44 0.34 -5.68 -5.62
N ARG A 45 -0.33 -6.07 -6.69
CA ARG A 45 0.30 -6.59 -7.91
C ARG A 45 1.15 -5.53 -8.61
N VAL A 46 0.71 -4.27 -8.65
CA VAL A 46 1.51 -3.17 -9.20
C VAL A 46 2.80 -2.99 -8.39
N LEU A 47 2.72 -2.89 -7.05
CA LEU A 47 3.91 -2.72 -6.23
C LEU A 47 4.85 -3.93 -6.30
N TYR A 48 4.30 -5.15 -6.28
CA TYR A 48 5.09 -6.37 -6.40
C TYR A 48 5.79 -6.46 -7.77
N ALA A 49 5.09 -6.20 -8.87
CA ALA A 49 5.70 -6.16 -10.19
C ALA A 49 6.81 -5.10 -10.29
N MET A 50 6.59 -3.91 -9.73
CA MET A 50 7.61 -2.87 -9.67
C MET A 50 8.86 -3.33 -8.91
N ASP A 51 8.71 -4.04 -7.80
CA ASP A 51 9.83 -4.61 -7.06
C ASP A 51 10.59 -5.68 -7.86
N GLN A 52 9.86 -6.62 -8.48
CA GLN A 52 10.47 -7.67 -9.33
C GLN A 52 11.21 -7.08 -10.55
N MET A 53 10.75 -5.94 -11.06
CA MET A 53 11.43 -5.20 -12.13
C MET A 53 12.62 -4.36 -11.65
N GLY A 54 12.90 -4.33 -10.34
CA GLY A 54 13.97 -3.51 -9.76
C GLY A 54 13.67 -2.01 -9.80
N LEU A 55 12.42 -1.61 -9.58
CA LEU A 55 11.96 -0.21 -9.58
C LEU A 55 11.84 0.36 -8.16
N GLN A 56 12.72 -0.06 -7.25
CA GLN A 56 12.81 0.51 -5.91
C GLN A 56 13.07 2.01 -5.94
N SER A 57 12.80 2.70 -4.83
CA SER A 57 12.83 4.17 -4.77
C SER A 57 14.16 4.81 -5.18
N THR A 58 15.28 4.13 -4.97
CA THR A 58 16.62 4.62 -5.35
C THR A 58 16.95 4.47 -6.84
N LYS A 59 16.11 3.79 -7.61
CA LYS A 59 16.38 3.43 -9.01
C LYS A 59 15.87 4.51 -9.98
N GLN A 60 16.17 4.34 -11.26
CA GLN A 60 15.72 5.23 -12.33
C GLN A 60 14.23 5.00 -12.63
N PHE A 61 13.56 6.05 -13.08
CA PHE A 61 12.19 5.94 -13.58
C PHE A 61 12.15 5.05 -14.84
N ARG A 62 11.07 4.28 -14.99
CA ARG A 62 10.80 3.47 -16.19
C ARG A 62 9.42 3.76 -16.74
N LYS A 63 9.23 3.54 -18.04
CA LYS A 63 7.94 3.76 -18.71
C LYS A 63 6.81 3.00 -18.02
N CYS A 64 5.71 3.69 -17.71
CA CYS A 64 4.55 3.07 -17.07
C CYS A 64 4.00 1.92 -17.92
N ALA A 65 4.05 2.02 -19.26
CA ALA A 65 3.67 0.95 -20.16
C ALA A 65 4.41 -0.38 -19.89
N GLY A 66 5.69 -0.32 -19.50
CA GLY A 66 6.46 -1.52 -19.14
C GLY A 66 5.97 -2.15 -17.84
N THR A 67 5.75 -1.33 -16.80
CA THR A 67 5.19 -1.79 -15.52
C THR A 67 3.79 -2.37 -15.69
N VAL A 68 2.91 -1.68 -16.42
CA VAL A 68 1.56 -2.18 -16.70
C VAL A 68 1.62 -3.48 -17.47
N GLY A 69 2.47 -3.58 -18.50
CA GLY A 69 2.66 -4.82 -19.25
C GLY A 69 3.09 -6.01 -18.38
N GLU A 70 4.03 -5.79 -17.45
CA GLU A 70 4.47 -6.83 -16.51
C GLU A 70 3.35 -7.25 -15.55
N VAL A 71 2.59 -6.29 -15.02
CA VAL A 71 1.45 -6.59 -14.14
C VAL A 71 0.40 -7.43 -14.87
N LEU A 72 0.07 -7.08 -16.11
CA LEU A 72 -0.92 -7.81 -16.90
C LEU A 72 -0.46 -9.22 -17.24
N LYS A 73 0.79 -9.34 -17.71
CA LYS A 73 1.40 -10.60 -18.14
C LYS A 73 1.55 -11.59 -16.99
N SER A 74 1.91 -11.10 -15.80
CA SER A 74 2.35 -11.98 -14.72
C SER A 74 1.30 -12.14 -13.61
N TYR A 75 0.43 -11.14 -13.38
CA TYR A 75 -0.38 -11.12 -12.15
C TYR A 75 -1.86 -10.72 -12.33
N HIS A 76 -2.21 -9.84 -13.27
CA HIS A 76 -3.52 -9.19 -13.30
C HIS A 76 -4.25 -9.39 -14.66
N PRO A 77 -5.11 -10.41 -14.80
CA PRO A 77 -5.76 -10.76 -16.07
C PRO A 77 -6.98 -9.86 -16.36
N HIS A 78 -6.79 -8.54 -16.34
CA HIS A 78 -7.81 -7.52 -16.57
C HIS A 78 -7.30 -6.44 -17.54
N GLY A 79 -8.09 -5.39 -17.80
CA GLY A 79 -7.69 -4.32 -18.72
C GLY A 79 -6.49 -3.51 -18.22
N ASP A 80 -5.66 -3.08 -19.17
CA ASP A 80 -4.49 -2.23 -18.94
C ASP A 80 -4.86 -0.89 -18.30
N VAL A 81 -5.98 -0.29 -18.71
CA VAL A 81 -6.49 0.97 -18.16
C VAL A 81 -6.68 0.88 -16.65
N ALA A 82 -7.27 -0.21 -16.14
CA ALA A 82 -7.52 -0.37 -14.71
C ALA A 82 -6.22 -0.44 -13.89
N VAL A 83 -5.18 -1.08 -14.44
CA VAL A 83 -3.85 -1.14 -13.82
C VAL A 83 -3.17 0.22 -13.87
N TYR A 84 -3.23 0.90 -15.01
CA TYR A 84 -2.62 2.21 -15.19
C TYR A 84 -3.26 3.26 -14.28
N ASP A 85 -4.59 3.32 -14.22
CA ASP A 85 -5.31 4.24 -13.34
C ASP A 85 -4.99 3.98 -11.86
N SER A 86 -4.84 2.70 -11.48
CA SER A 86 -4.41 2.32 -10.13
C SER A 86 -2.99 2.82 -9.84
N LEU A 87 -2.06 2.66 -10.77
CA LEU A 87 -0.69 3.17 -10.67
C LEU A 87 -0.67 4.71 -10.57
N VAL A 88 -1.42 5.39 -11.44
CA VAL A 88 -1.54 6.85 -11.44
C VAL A 88 -2.07 7.35 -10.12
N ARG A 89 -3.16 6.75 -9.60
CA ARG A 89 -3.74 7.13 -8.31
C ARG A 89 -2.76 6.95 -7.16
N MET A 90 -1.90 5.93 -7.19
CA MET A 90 -0.84 5.73 -6.19
C MET A 90 0.28 6.77 -6.25
N ALA A 91 0.38 7.54 -7.33
CA ALA A 91 1.36 8.61 -7.53
C ALA A 91 0.83 10.02 -7.24
N GLN A 92 -0.49 10.17 -7.06
CA GLN A 92 -1.13 11.47 -6.88
C GLN A 92 -1.14 11.90 -5.40
N PRO A 93 -0.43 12.99 -5.01
CA PRO A 93 -0.31 13.41 -3.62
C PRO A 93 -1.60 13.99 -3.02
N TRP A 94 -2.60 14.30 -3.84
CA TRP A 94 -3.93 14.69 -3.38
C TRP A 94 -4.91 13.51 -3.24
N SER A 95 -4.55 12.33 -3.79
CA SER A 95 -5.36 11.11 -3.75
C SER A 95 -4.86 10.10 -2.71
N MET A 96 -3.58 10.16 -2.35
CA MET A 96 -2.95 9.36 -1.30
C MET A 96 -2.17 10.26 -0.36
N ARG A 97 -2.37 10.07 0.94
CA ARG A 97 -1.67 10.83 1.99
C ARG A 97 -0.16 10.59 1.96
N TYR A 98 0.24 9.37 1.62
CA TYR A 98 1.60 8.94 1.39
C TYR A 98 1.65 8.18 0.06
N PRO A 99 1.96 8.86 -1.06
CA PRO A 99 2.08 8.21 -2.36
C PRO A 99 3.01 7.00 -2.32
N LEU A 100 2.56 5.88 -2.91
CA LEU A 100 3.33 4.63 -2.98
C LEU A 100 4.17 4.57 -4.26
N VAL A 101 3.85 5.42 -5.23
CA VAL A 101 4.54 5.53 -6.52
C VAL A 101 5.01 6.97 -6.70
N LEU A 102 6.17 7.16 -7.32
CA LEU A 102 6.61 8.44 -7.84
C LEU A 102 6.44 8.43 -9.35
N GLY A 103 5.73 9.44 -9.87
CA GLY A 103 5.50 9.62 -11.29
C GLY A 103 6.36 10.74 -11.89
N GLN A 104 6.79 10.53 -13.13
CA GLN A 104 7.43 11.55 -13.99
C GLN A 104 6.60 11.75 -15.26
N GLY A 105 6.25 13.00 -15.55
CA GLY A 105 5.30 13.39 -16.59
C GLY A 105 3.98 13.88 -16.00
N ASN A 106 2.95 13.98 -16.83
CA ASN A 106 1.61 14.40 -16.39
C ASN A 106 0.83 13.20 -15.81
N PHE A 107 0.62 13.20 -14.50
CA PHE A 107 -0.18 12.21 -13.75
C PHE A 107 -1.58 12.73 -13.37
N GLY A 108 -2.05 13.75 -14.07
CA GLY A 108 -3.31 14.44 -13.84
C GLY A 108 -3.17 15.61 -12.86
N SER A 109 -4.30 16.23 -12.53
CA SER A 109 -4.39 17.36 -11.60
C SER A 109 -5.61 17.24 -10.69
N GLN A 110 -5.81 18.21 -9.78
CA GLN A 110 -7.06 18.36 -9.03
C GLN A 110 -8.18 19.04 -9.85
N ASP A 111 -7.89 19.40 -11.11
CA ASP A 111 -8.71 20.22 -12.01
C ASP A 111 -9.41 19.42 -13.12
N ASP A 112 -9.59 18.11 -12.90
CA ASP A 112 -10.13 17.16 -13.90
C ASP A 112 -9.21 16.93 -15.12
N ASP A 113 -7.96 17.38 -15.09
CA ASP A 113 -7.03 17.04 -16.17
C ASP A 113 -6.67 15.55 -16.08
N PRO A 114 -6.95 14.75 -17.12
CA PRO A 114 -6.60 13.35 -17.09
C PRO A 114 -5.08 13.17 -17.13
N PRO A 115 -4.55 12.06 -16.58
CA PRO A 115 -3.15 11.72 -16.75
C PRO A 115 -2.82 11.55 -18.24
N ALA A 116 -1.58 11.83 -18.61
CA ALA A 116 -1.10 11.47 -19.95
C ALA A 116 -1.14 9.94 -20.12
N ALA A 117 -1.23 9.46 -21.36
CA ALA A 117 -1.21 8.03 -21.64
C ALA A 117 0.09 7.37 -21.15
N MET A 118 0.02 6.09 -20.73
CA MET A 118 1.14 5.32 -20.14
C MET A 118 2.42 5.24 -20.98
N ARG A 119 2.34 5.55 -22.28
CA ARG A 119 3.50 5.66 -23.19
C ARG A 119 4.36 6.90 -22.94
N TYR A 120 3.81 7.94 -22.32
CA TYR A 120 4.48 9.20 -22.06
C TYR A 120 5.04 9.29 -20.64
N THR A 121 4.34 8.69 -19.68
CA THR A 121 4.69 8.74 -18.26
C THR A 121 5.70 7.69 -17.87
N GLU A 122 6.46 7.98 -16.82
CA GLU A 122 7.38 7.04 -16.19
C GLU A 122 7.12 6.98 -14.68
N ALA A 123 7.46 5.86 -14.05
CA ALA A 123 7.24 5.64 -12.64
C ALA A 123 8.36 4.81 -11.99
N LYS A 124 8.46 4.95 -10.67
CA LYS A 124 9.20 4.07 -9.75
C LYS A 124 8.52 4.07 -8.38
N MET A 125 8.88 3.17 -7.48
CA MET A 125 8.30 3.15 -6.14
C MET A 125 8.71 4.40 -5.35
N ALA A 126 7.83 4.88 -4.48
CA ALA A 126 8.20 5.86 -3.46
C ALA A 126 8.93 5.14 -2.31
N ALA A 127 9.79 5.84 -1.57
CA ALA A 127 10.58 5.24 -0.48
C ALA A 127 9.69 4.56 0.59
N ILE A 128 8.49 5.10 0.83
CA ILE A 128 7.54 4.49 1.78
C ILE A 128 7.00 3.14 1.30
N ALA A 129 6.92 2.91 -0.02
CA ALA A 129 6.47 1.64 -0.56
C ALA A 129 7.52 0.52 -0.40
N ASP A 130 8.82 0.87 -0.38
CA ASP A 130 9.88 -0.10 -0.08
C ASP A 130 9.67 -0.73 1.32
N GLU A 131 9.15 0.02 2.30
CA GLU A 131 8.82 -0.52 3.62
C GLU A 131 7.62 -1.48 3.61
N LEU A 132 6.76 -1.43 2.59
CA LEU A 132 5.68 -2.41 2.44
C LEU A 132 6.20 -3.75 1.95
N LEU A 133 7.26 -3.76 1.14
CA LEU A 133 7.86 -4.94 0.52
C LEU A 133 9.08 -5.49 1.28
N ARG A 134 9.61 -4.74 2.25
CA ARG A 134 10.82 -5.16 2.99
C ARG A 134 10.64 -6.54 3.64
N ASP A 135 11.66 -7.38 3.49
CA ASP A 135 11.72 -8.78 3.96
C ASP A 135 10.79 -9.77 3.23
N ILE A 136 10.21 -9.41 2.07
CA ILE A 136 9.33 -10.31 1.29
C ILE A 136 10.04 -11.58 0.79
N ASP A 137 11.36 -11.55 0.62
CA ASP A 137 12.23 -12.64 0.18
C ASP A 137 12.63 -13.62 1.30
N LYS A 138 12.28 -13.31 2.56
CA LYS A 138 12.66 -14.08 3.76
C LYS A 138 11.54 -14.96 4.29
N ASP A 139 10.73 -15.52 3.39
CA ASP A 139 9.58 -16.37 3.72
C ASP A 139 8.64 -15.73 4.77
N THR A 140 8.39 -14.43 4.66
CA THR A 140 7.61 -13.68 5.67
C THR A 140 6.11 -13.70 5.43
N ILE A 141 5.69 -14.02 4.20
CA ILE A 141 4.30 -14.03 3.76
C ILE A 141 4.03 -15.24 2.86
N ASP A 142 2.77 -15.57 2.66
CA ASP A 142 2.38 -16.65 1.78
C ASP A 142 2.26 -16.20 0.33
N PHE A 143 2.82 -17.02 -0.55
CA PHE A 143 2.73 -16.88 -2.00
C PHE A 143 1.79 -17.93 -2.59
N ILE A 144 0.94 -17.51 -3.51
CA ILE A 144 0.09 -18.40 -4.30
C ILE A 144 0.55 -18.42 -5.77
N PRO A 145 0.26 -19.49 -6.52
CA PRO A 145 0.40 -19.46 -7.97
C PRO A 145 -0.43 -18.30 -8.56
N ASN A 146 0.11 -17.66 -9.60
CA ASN A 146 -0.63 -16.66 -10.37
C ASN A 146 -1.73 -17.33 -11.23
N TYR A 147 -2.46 -16.52 -12.01
CA TYR A 147 -3.63 -16.99 -12.76
C TYR A 147 -3.34 -18.05 -13.84
N ASP A 148 -2.09 -18.20 -14.29
CA ASP A 148 -1.65 -19.19 -15.29
C ASP A 148 -0.65 -20.22 -14.74
N ASN A 149 -0.41 -20.22 -13.42
CA ASN A 149 0.54 -21.08 -12.70
C ASN A 149 2.01 -21.01 -13.17
N GLN A 150 2.42 -19.99 -13.93
CA GLN A 150 3.82 -19.84 -14.35
C GLN A 150 4.67 -19.06 -13.35
N THR A 151 4.05 -18.23 -12.52
CA THR A 151 4.74 -17.43 -11.49
C THR A 151 4.00 -17.50 -10.16
N ARG A 152 4.57 -16.88 -9.13
CA ARG A 152 3.93 -16.77 -7.82
C ARG A 152 3.70 -15.30 -7.47
N GLU A 153 2.61 -15.04 -6.74
CA GLU A 153 2.28 -13.70 -6.24
C GLU A 153 1.99 -13.72 -4.73
N PRO A 154 2.30 -12.63 -4.01
CA PRO A 154 2.06 -12.53 -2.58
C PRO A 154 0.55 -12.34 -2.31
N THR A 155 0.03 -13.08 -1.33
CA THR A 155 -1.36 -12.91 -0.87
C THR A 155 -1.55 -11.60 -0.10
N VAL A 156 -0.51 -11.18 0.61
CA VAL A 156 -0.40 -9.96 1.43
C VAL A 156 1.06 -9.49 1.39
N LEU A 157 1.32 -8.20 1.58
CA LEU A 157 2.69 -7.70 1.74
C LEU A 157 3.17 -7.73 3.21
N PRO A 158 4.50 -7.77 3.46
CA PRO A 158 5.04 -7.65 4.82
C PRO A 158 4.52 -6.42 5.57
N ALA A 159 4.34 -5.29 4.88
CA ALA A 159 3.69 -4.08 5.39
C ALA A 159 4.28 -3.57 6.72
N ARG A 160 5.55 -3.14 6.73
CA ARG A 160 6.16 -2.57 7.96
C ARG A 160 5.51 -1.29 8.46
N LEU A 161 4.61 -0.71 7.68
CA LEU A 161 3.81 0.46 8.05
C LEU A 161 2.31 0.12 7.97
N PRO A 162 1.46 0.71 8.84
CA PRO A 162 0.02 0.45 8.92
C PRO A 162 -0.78 1.11 7.78
N ASN A 163 -0.44 0.76 6.53
CA ASN A 163 -0.83 1.47 5.30
C ASN A 163 -2.34 1.66 5.12
N LEU A 164 -3.18 0.74 5.60
CA LEU A 164 -4.64 0.87 5.48
C LEU A 164 -5.15 2.16 6.14
N LEU A 165 -4.69 2.48 7.35
CA LEU A 165 -5.09 3.73 8.01
C LEU A 165 -4.33 4.93 7.44
N LEU A 166 -3.06 4.75 7.09
CA LEU A 166 -2.24 5.85 6.55
C LEU A 166 -2.83 6.42 5.26
N ASN A 167 -3.13 5.57 4.28
CA ASN A 167 -3.59 5.99 2.97
C ASN A 167 -5.11 5.89 2.79
N GLY A 168 -5.80 5.21 3.70
CA GLY A 168 -7.22 4.94 3.56
C GLY A 168 -7.53 3.98 2.41
N SER A 169 -8.80 3.76 2.16
CA SER A 169 -9.27 2.95 1.03
C SER A 169 -10.73 3.24 0.73
N THR A 170 -11.05 3.36 -0.55
CA THR A 170 -12.42 3.57 -1.02
C THR A 170 -12.76 2.49 -2.03
N GLY A 171 -13.92 1.84 -1.92
CA GLY A 171 -14.30 0.77 -2.82
C GLY A 171 -15.78 0.43 -2.76
N ILE A 172 -16.34 0.07 -3.91
CA ILE A 172 -17.73 -0.37 -4.05
C ILE A 172 -17.68 -1.84 -4.48
N ALA A 173 -18.19 -2.72 -3.63
CA ALA A 173 -18.30 -4.15 -3.89
C ALA A 173 -19.77 -4.51 -4.20
N VAL A 174 -20.11 -5.80 -4.17
CA VAL A 174 -21.51 -6.24 -4.28
C VAL A 174 -22.15 -6.24 -2.90
N GLY A 175 -23.22 -5.45 -2.71
CA GLY A 175 -23.97 -5.36 -1.45
C GLY A 175 -23.27 -4.60 -0.32
N MET A 176 -22.05 -4.09 -0.56
CA MET A 176 -21.25 -3.38 0.46
C MET A 176 -20.28 -2.39 -0.18
N ALA A 177 -19.75 -1.48 0.64
CA ALA A 177 -18.73 -0.53 0.24
C ALA A 177 -17.75 -0.30 1.39
N THR A 178 -16.59 0.25 1.09
CA THR A 178 -15.60 0.72 2.08
C THR A 178 -15.24 2.17 1.77
N ASN A 179 -15.07 2.96 2.82
CA ASN A 179 -14.65 4.35 2.73
C ASN A 179 -13.86 4.72 4.00
N ILE A 180 -12.60 4.31 4.03
CA ILE A 180 -11.65 4.53 5.12
C ILE A 180 -10.86 5.81 4.81
N PRO A 181 -10.89 6.83 5.68
CA PRO A 181 -10.12 8.04 5.48
C PRO A 181 -8.63 7.84 5.81
N PRO A 182 -7.72 8.62 5.20
CA PRO A 182 -6.29 8.60 5.53
C PRO A 182 -6.01 9.23 6.91
N HIS A 183 -4.86 8.87 7.48
CA HIS A 183 -4.42 9.30 8.81
C HIS A 183 -2.93 9.66 8.82
N ASN A 184 -2.53 10.36 9.87
CA ASN A 184 -1.14 10.77 10.05
C ASN A 184 -0.26 9.59 10.48
N LEU A 185 0.92 9.46 9.87
CA LEU A 185 1.90 8.41 10.14
C LEU A 185 2.31 8.35 11.61
N ASN A 186 2.68 9.48 12.20
CA ASN A 186 3.17 9.51 13.57
C ASN A 186 2.05 9.08 14.53
N GLU A 187 0.84 9.65 14.37
CA GLU A 187 -0.29 9.31 15.23
C GLU A 187 -0.66 7.82 15.16
N VAL A 188 -0.70 7.24 13.95
CA VAL A 188 -1.03 5.82 13.79
C VAL A 188 0.09 4.93 14.36
N CYS A 189 1.36 5.27 14.13
CA CYS A 189 2.48 4.55 14.72
C CYS A 189 2.49 4.64 16.25
N ASP A 190 2.24 5.81 16.83
CA ASP A 190 2.11 6.01 18.27
C ASP A 190 0.94 5.20 18.83
N GLY A 191 -0.18 5.11 18.10
CA GLY A 191 -1.32 4.28 18.46
C GLY A 191 -1.00 2.77 18.43
N VAL A 192 -0.21 2.32 17.46
CA VAL A 192 0.29 0.93 17.39
C VAL A 192 1.21 0.66 18.59
N ILE A 193 2.19 1.51 18.85
CA ILE A 193 3.14 1.35 19.96
C ILE A 193 2.38 1.29 21.29
N TYR A 194 1.46 2.23 21.51
CA TYR A 194 0.65 2.25 22.72
C TYR A 194 -0.17 0.96 22.92
N LEU A 195 -0.78 0.43 21.86
CA LEU A 195 -1.58 -0.79 21.92
C LEU A 195 -0.72 -2.05 22.14
N VAL A 196 0.52 -2.07 21.65
CA VAL A 196 1.48 -3.15 21.97
C VAL A 196 1.79 -3.17 23.46
N ASP A 197 2.03 -2.00 24.06
CA ASP A 197 2.33 -1.89 25.49
C ASP A 197 1.08 -2.06 26.38
N HIS A 198 -0.11 -1.75 25.85
CA HIS A 198 -1.39 -1.79 26.57
C HIS A 198 -2.47 -2.54 25.76
N PRO A 199 -2.43 -3.88 25.68
CA PRO A 199 -3.35 -4.67 24.84
C PRO A 199 -4.84 -4.44 25.15
N ASP A 200 -5.16 -4.12 26.40
CA ASP A 200 -6.52 -3.87 26.86
C ASP A 200 -7.01 -2.44 26.61
N ALA A 201 -6.17 -1.56 26.04
CA ALA A 201 -6.51 -0.18 25.73
C ALA A 201 -7.85 -0.07 25.01
N THR A 202 -8.66 0.88 25.44
CA THR A 202 -9.97 1.16 24.86
C THR A 202 -9.83 1.99 23.58
N THR A 203 -10.86 1.93 22.74
CA THR A 203 -10.94 2.81 21.56
C THR A 203 -10.88 4.30 21.94
N GLU A 204 -11.44 4.68 23.09
CA GLU A 204 -11.41 6.07 23.55
C GLU A 204 -9.98 6.52 23.89
N GLU A 205 -9.19 5.69 24.56
CA GLU A 205 -7.77 5.97 24.83
C GLU A 205 -6.97 6.11 23.54
N LEU A 206 -7.15 5.17 22.60
CA LEU A 206 -6.48 5.23 21.29
C LEU A 206 -6.88 6.47 20.49
N SER A 207 -8.13 6.95 20.61
CA SER A 207 -8.61 8.15 19.92
C SER A 207 -7.99 9.46 20.44
N ARG A 208 -7.34 9.44 21.60
CA ARG A 208 -6.56 10.58 22.12
C ARG A 208 -5.21 10.68 21.42
N ILE A 209 -4.69 9.56 20.92
CA ILE A 209 -3.42 9.44 20.21
C ILE A 209 -3.66 9.60 18.71
N VAL A 210 -4.51 8.76 18.12
CA VAL A 210 -5.00 8.90 16.74
C VAL A 210 -6.19 9.85 16.77
N ARG A 211 -5.92 11.14 16.55
CA ARG A 211 -6.87 12.22 16.87
C ARG A 211 -8.02 12.33 15.89
N GLY A 212 -7.80 11.88 14.66
CA GLY A 212 -8.73 11.96 13.55
C GLY A 212 -8.05 11.67 12.21
N PRO A 213 -8.81 11.71 11.10
CA PRO A 213 -8.24 11.69 9.76
C PRO A 213 -7.29 12.86 9.49
N ASP A 214 -6.30 12.60 8.64
CA ASP A 214 -5.36 13.59 8.10
C ASP A 214 -5.41 13.51 6.57
N PHE A 215 -6.23 14.36 5.95
CA PHE A 215 -6.46 14.34 4.52
C PHE A 215 -5.29 14.97 3.75
N PRO A 216 -4.87 14.39 2.61
CA PRO A 216 -3.79 14.96 1.78
C PRO A 216 -4.10 16.36 1.26
N THR A 217 -5.36 16.72 1.11
CA THR A 217 -5.80 18.04 0.64
C THR A 217 -5.95 19.07 1.76
N GLY A 218 -5.71 18.69 3.02
CA GLY A 218 -5.94 19.52 4.19
C GLY A 218 -7.44 19.73 4.48
N GLY A 219 -7.81 20.98 4.69
CA GLY A 219 -9.14 21.39 5.11
C GLY A 219 -9.27 21.43 6.64
N ILE A 220 -10.49 21.69 7.10
CA ILE A 220 -10.82 21.87 8.52
C ILE A 220 -11.97 20.94 8.87
N ILE A 221 -11.66 19.87 9.61
CA ILE A 221 -12.67 18.97 10.17
C ILE A 221 -13.50 19.72 11.22
N GLN A 222 -14.83 19.64 11.10
CA GLN A 222 -15.78 20.27 12.00
C GLN A 222 -16.27 19.28 13.05
N GLY A 223 -15.90 19.52 14.32
CA GLY A 223 -16.30 18.68 15.46
C GLY A 223 -15.58 17.34 15.54
N ARG A 224 -15.82 16.59 16.62
CA ARG A 224 -15.17 15.30 16.89
C ARG A 224 -16.13 14.11 16.96
N GLU A 225 -17.44 14.37 16.98
CA GLU A 225 -18.46 13.31 17.09
C GLU A 225 -18.38 12.32 15.93
N GLY A 226 -18.24 12.82 14.70
CA GLY A 226 -18.05 11.99 13.51
C GLY A 226 -16.85 11.05 13.65
N ILE A 227 -15.71 11.56 14.13
CA ILE A 227 -14.49 10.79 14.37
C ILE A 227 -14.71 9.72 15.45
N ARG A 228 -15.32 10.09 16.58
CA ARG A 228 -15.61 9.14 17.67
C ARG A 228 -16.49 7.99 17.18
N ASN A 229 -17.54 8.28 16.42
CA ASN A 229 -18.41 7.27 15.84
C ASN A 229 -17.66 6.36 14.86
N THR A 230 -16.83 6.94 13.98
CA THR A 230 -15.97 6.18 13.06
C THR A 230 -15.08 5.21 13.81
N TYR A 231 -14.42 5.64 14.89
CA TYR A 231 -13.50 4.78 15.63
C TYR A 231 -14.19 3.75 16.50
N ALA A 232 -15.32 4.10 17.12
CA ALA A 232 -16.06 3.20 18.01
C ALA A 232 -16.85 2.13 17.24
N ASN A 233 -17.44 2.47 16.08
CA ASN A 233 -18.40 1.62 15.39
C ASN A 233 -18.01 1.30 13.93
N GLY A 234 -16.91 1.87 13.43
CA GLY A 234 -16.50 1.77 12.04
C GLY A 234 -17.32 2.63 11.07
N ARG A 235 -18.30 3.41 11.55
CA ARG A 235 -19.15 4.28 10.71
C ARG A 235 -19.34 5.64 11.35
N GLY A 236 -19.34 6.67 10.54
CA GLY A 236 -19.36 8.05 11.00
C GLY A 236 -19.46 9.05 9.85
N ARG A 237 -19.85 10.28 10.19
CA ARG A 237 -19.97 11.37 9.23
C ARG A 237 -19.05 12.50 9.67
N ILE A 238 -17.99 12.74 8.90
CA ILE A 238 -16.98 13.75 9.21
C ILE A 238 -17.18 14.92 8.26
N VAL A 239 -17.59 16.07 8.80
CA VAL A 239 -17.77 17.29 8.00
C VAL A 239 -16.43 17.99 7.86
N VAL A 240 -16.05 18.34 6.63
CA VAL A 240 -14.78 19.01 6.31
C VAL A 240 -15.11 20.31 5.58
N ARG A 241 -14.50 21.41 6.03
CA ARG A 241 -14.57 22.72 5.38
C ARG A 241 -13.26 23.04 4.66
N ALA A 242 -13.37 23.82 3.60
CA ALA A 242 -12.25 24.46 2.96
C ALA A 242 -11.55 25.42 3.93
N ARG A 243 -10.22 25.56 3.82
CA ARG A 243 -9.47 26.60 4.55
C ARG A 243 -9.58 27.90 3.79
N THR A 244 -10.07 28.93 4.46
CA THR A 244 -10.29 30.24 3.84
C THR A 244 -9.78 31.39 4.71
N HIS A 245 -9.43 32.49 4.06
CA HIS A 245 -9.18 33.78 4.71
C HIS A 245 -9.68 34.92 3.81
N PHE A 246 -9.78 36.12 4.36
CA PHE A 246 -10.19 37.31 3.61
C PHE A 246 -8.99 38.15 3.23
N GLU A 247 -8.99 38.69 2.02
CA GLU A 247 -8.03 39.69 1.55
C GLU A 247 -8.78 40.94 1.08
N SER A 248 -8.14 42.11 1.21
CA SER A 248 -8.68 43.38 0.70
C SER A 248 -7.71 44.00 -0.30
N GLU A 249 -8.18 44.25 -1.51
CA GLU A 249 -7.39 44.90 -2.56
C GLU A 249 -8.21 46.00 -3.22
N ARG A 250 -7.64 47.21 -3.32
CA ARG A 250 -8.28 48.39 -3.95
C ARG A 250 -9.71 48.68 -3.45
N GLY A 251 -9.97 48.41 -2.16
CA GLY A 251 -11.29 48.61 -1.53
C GLY A 251 -12.35 47.55 -1.87
N ARG A 252 -11.96 46.42 -2.47
CA ARG A 252 -12.81 45.22 -2.64
C ARG A 252 -12.30 44.11 -1.73
N MET A 253 -13.24 43.34 -1.17
CA MET A 253 -12.96 42.17 -0.35
C MET A 253 -13.01 40.91 -1.22
N SER A 254 -12.12 39.96 -0.94
CA SER A 254 -12.07 38.66 -1.61
C SER A 254 -11.98 37.54 -0.57
N ILE A 255 -12.65 36.43 -0.86
CA ILE A 255 -12.50 35.18 -0.12
C ILE A 255 -11.43 34.36 -0.84
N ILE A 256 -10.36 34.02 -0.12
CA ILE A 256 -9.27 33.21 -0.65
C ILE A 256 -9.41 31.81 -0.07
N VAL A 257 -9.41 30.81 -0.94
CA VAL A 257 -9.45 29.39 -0.57
C VAL A 257 -8.10 28.77 -0.87
N THR A 258 -7.49 28.16 0.16
CA THR A 258 -6.13 27.60 0.11
C THR A 258 -6.10 26.08 0.25
N GLU A 259 -7.14 25.48 0.82
CA GLU A 259 -7.30 24.02 0.94
C GLU A 259 -8.76 23.66 0.71
N LEU A 260 -9.02 22.52 0.05
CA LEU A 260 -10.36 22.00 -0.18
C LEU A 260 -10.59 20.68 0.56
N PRO A 261 -11.87 20.33 0.85
CA PRO A 261 -12.21 19.01 1.34
C PRO A 261 -11.69 17.90 0.40
N TYR A 262 -11.46 16.72 0.97
CA TYR A 262 -10.92 15.57 0.23
C TYR A 262 -11.87 15.09 -0.87
N GLN A 263 -11.30 14.67 -2.00
CA GLN A 263 -12.03 14.18 -3.20
C GLN A 263 -12.98 15.20 -3.86
N ILE A 264 -12.69 16.50 -3.69
CA ILE A 264 -13.40 17.56 -4.42
C ILE A 264 -12.62 17.94 -5.68
N ASN A 265 -13.30 17.95 -6.82
CA ASN A 265 -12.77 18.49 -8.06
C ASN A 265 -12.86 20.03 -8.03
N LYS A 266 -11.72 20.71 -8.17
CA LYS A 266 -11.65 22.18 -8.04
C LYS A 266 -12.28 22.88 -9.24
N ALA A 267 -12.07 22.40 -10.47
CA ALA A 267 -12.69 22.96 -11.68
C ALA A 267 -14.23 22.87 -11.63
N ASP A 268 -14.78 21.75 -11.17
CA ASP A 268 -16.22 21.58 -10.93
C ASP A 268 -16.75 22.56 -9.88
N LEU A 269 -16.02 22.73 -8.79
CA LEU A 269 -16.38 23.66 -7.73
C LEU A 269 -16.42 25.10 -8.25
N VAL A 270 -15.39 25.53 -9.00
CA VAL A 270 -15.32 26.86 -9.62
C VAL A 270 -16.51 27.08 -10.55
N ARG A 271 -16.79 26.12 -11.44
CA ARG A 271 -17.96 26.16 -12.33
C ARG A 271 -19.27 26.28 -11.54
N LYS A 272 -19.40 25.53 -10.44
CA LYS A 272 -20.60 25.54 -9.62
C LYS A 272 -20.80 26.88 -8.90
N ILE A 273 -19.74 27.47 -8.36
CA ILE A 273 -19.83 28.78 -7.72
C ILE A 273 -20.25 29.85 -8.74
N ALA A 274 -19.67 29.84 -9.95
CA ALA A 274 -20.03 30.77 -11.01
C ALA A 274 -21.51 30.62 -11.43
N GLU A 275 -22.02 29.39 -11.54
CA GLU A 275 -23.44 29.11 -11.80
C GLU A 275 -24.34 29.69 -10.70
N LEU A 276 -24.02 29.43 -9.42
CA LEU A 276 -24.81 29.92 -8.28
C LEU A 276 -24.82 31.45 -8.16
N ALA A 277 -23.71 32.10 -8.52
CA ALA A 277 -23.61 33.55 -8.57
C ALA A 277 -24.47 34.14 -9.70
N ARG A 278 -24.40 33.53 -10.90
CA ARG A 278 -25.20 33.95 -12.07
C ARG A 278 -26.70 33.79 -11.83
N ASP A 279 -27.10 32.67 -11.23
CA ASP A 279 -28.50 32.35 -10.94
C ASP A 279 -29.03 33.10 -9.70
N ARG A 280 -28.22 33.99 -9.10
CA ARG A 280 -28.53 34.77 -7.89
C ARG A 280 -28.93 33.91 -6.69
N LYS A 281 -28.49 32.65 -6.64
CA LYS A 281 -28.63 31.79 -5.46
C LYS A 281 -27.66 32.18 -4.35
N ILE A 282 -26.48 32.69 -4.73
CA ILE A 282 -25.53 33.35 -3.84
C ILE A 282 -25.32 34.76 -4.36
N GLU A 283 -25.88 35.74 -3.68
CA GLU A 283 -25.65 37.15 -4.00
C GLU A 283 -24.32 37.64 -3.41
N GLY A 284 -23.78 38.73 -3.94
CA GLY A 284 -22.55 39.35 -3.43
C GLY A 284 -21.24 38.84 -4.02
N ILE A 285 -21.27 37.83 -4.90
CA ILE A 285 -20.09 37.39 -5.68
C ILE A 285 -19.99 38.25 -6.95
N SER A 286 -18.80 38.79 -7.20
CA SER A 286 -18.46 39.51 -8.43
C SER A 286 -17.84 38.58 -9.46
N GLU A 287 -16.83 37.81 -9.07
CA GLU A 287 -16.09 36.90 -9.96
C GLU A 287 -15.46 35.75 -9.14
N VAL A 288 -15.22 34.61 -9.79
CA VAL A 288 -14.35 33.54 -9.28
C VAL A 288 -13.20 33.34 -10.24
N ARG A 289 -11.99 33.29 -9.71
CA ARG A 289 -10.75 33.01 -10.44
C ARG A 289 -9.97 31.91 -9.75
N ASP A 290 -9.30 31.10 -10.56
CA ASP A 290 -8.34 30.12 -10.09
C ASP A 290 -6.93 30.63 -10.37
N GLU A 291 -6.23 31.02 -9.31
CA GLU A 291 -4.86 31.53 -9.32
C GLU A 291 -3.88 30.48 -8.79
N SER A 292 -4.28 29.20 -8.81
CA SER A 292 -3.43 28.10 -8.35
C SER A 292 -2.21 27.94 -9.26
N ASP A 293 -1.06 27.70 -8.65
CA ASP A 293 0.20 27.49 -9.35
C ASP A 293 0.93 26.25 -8.81
N ARG A 294 2.21 26.08 -9.19
CA ARG A 294 3.04 24.97 -8.70
C ARG A 294 3.39 25.09 -7.20
N LYS A 295 3.20 26.25 -6.58
CA LYS A 295 3.52 26.52 -5.17
C LYS A 295 2.33 26.27 -4.25
N GLY A 296 1.10 26.28 -4.77
CA GLY A 296 -0.07 25.91 -3.98
C GLY A 296 -1.39 26.25 -4.65
N MET A 297 -2.47 25.81 -4.01
CA MET A 297 -3.83 26.15 -4.40
C MET A 297 -4.17 27.57 -3.96
N ARG A 298 -4.75 28.36 -4.86
CA ARG A 298 -5.32 29.68 -4.56
C ARG A 298 -6.54 29.92 -5.43
N MET A 299 -7.72 29.65 -4.89
CA MET A 299 -8.98 30.03 -5.54
C MET A 299 -9.48 31.35 -4.93
N VAL A 300 -9.73 32.34 -5.78
CA VAL A 300 -10.12 33.70 -5.39
C VAL A 300 -11.59 33.93 -5.75
N ILE A 301 -12.38 34.30 -4.76
CA ILE A 301 -13.79 34.67 -4.93
C ILE A 301 -13.91 36.15 -4.58
N GLU A 302 -13.95 37.00 -5.60
CA GLU A 302 -14.05 38.45 -5.44
C GLU A 302 -15.49 38.84 -5.13
N LEU A 303 -15.68 39.70 -4.13
CA LEU A 303 -16.99 40.13 -3.67
C LEU A 303 -17.38 41.49 -4.25
N LYS A 304 -18.70 41.74 -4.36
CA LYS A 304 -19.25 43.07 -4.65
C LYS A 304 -18.97 44.02 -3.47
N ARG A 305 -18.89 45.33 -3.75
CA ARG A 305 -18.52 46.36 -2.74
C ARG A 305 -19.47 46.42 -1.55
N ASP A 306 -20.74 46.06 -1.76
CA ASP A 306 -21.83 46.07 -0.80
C ASP A 306 -22.10 44.70 -0.15
N ALA A 307 -21.35 43.66 -0.53
CA ALA A 307 -21.55 42.32 -0.03
C ALA A 307 -20.99 42.14 1.39
N ASN A 308 -21.72 41.43 2.25
CA ASN A 308 -21.20 40.98 3.54
C ASN A 308 -20.36 39.70 3.36
N PRO A 309 -19.03 39.72 3.63
CA PRO A 309 -18.15 38.59 3.35
C PRO A 309 -18.52 37.30 4.10
N ASP A 310 -18.89 37.40 5.37
CA ASP A 310 -19.27 36.23 6.19
C ASP A 310 -20.55 35.57 5.71
N SER A 311 -21.53 36.37 5.26
CA SER A 311 -22.78 35.85 4.71
C SER A 311 -22.56 35.08 3.40
N VAL A 312 -21.68 35.61 2.53
CA VAL A 312 -21.30 34.93 1.27
C VAL A 312 -20.55 33.65 1.57
N LEU A 313 -19.57 33.69 2.49
CA LEU A 313 -18.80 32.51 2.90
C LEU A 313 -19.70 31.40 3.47
N ASN A 314 -20.64 31.75 4.35
CA ASN A 314 -21.61 30.78 4.89
C ASN A 314 -22.50 30.18 3.80
N SER A 315 -22.91 30.99 2.82
CA SER A 315 -23.68 30.52 1.68
C SER A 315 -22.85 29.56 0.80
N LEU A 316 -21.58 29.86 0.57
CA LEU A 316 -20.65 28.98 -0.14
C LEU A 316 -20.51 27.63 0.57
N PHE A 317 -20.31 27.60 1.89
CA PHE A 317 -20.29 26.35 2.66
C PHE A 317 -21.62 25.57 2.61
N LYS A 318 -22.76 26.25 2.49
CA LYS A 318 -24.07 25.60 2.46
C LYS A 318 -24.42 25.01 1.09
N TYR A 319 -24.06 25.70 0.02
CA TYR A 319 -24.54 25.39 -1.33
C TYR A 319 -23.48 24.80 -2.26
N THR A 320 -22.23 24.67 -1.81
CA THR A 320 -21.11 24.17 -2.63
C THR A 320 -20.29 23.13 -1.89
N ALA A 321 -19.39 22.47 -2.62
CA ALA A 321 -18.44 21.51 -2.04
C ALA A 321 -17.27 22.16 -1.27
N MET A 322 -17.29 23.49 -1.04
CA MET A 322 -16.39 24.12 -0.05
C MET A 322 -16.61 23.59 1.36
N GLN A 323 -17.76 22.98 1.63
CA GLN A 323 -17.96 22.11 2.79
C GLN A 323 -18.59 20.81 2.31
N SER A 324 -17.97 19.69 2.64
CA SER A 324 -18.48 18.36 2.29
C SER A 324 -18.46 17.44 3.51
N ALA A 325 -19.19 16.33 3.42
CA ALA A 325 -19.18 15.31 4.45
C ALA A 325 -18.51 14.04 3.92
N PHE A 326 -17.46 13.60 4.59
CA PHE A 326 -16.84 12.30 4.36
C PHE A 326 -17.58 11.26 5.21
N ASN A 327 -18.38 10.42 4.55
CA ASN A 327 -19.12 9.33 5.20
C ASN A 327 -18.21 8.11 5.34
N THR A 328 -17.63 7.91 6.52
CA THR A 328 -16.69 6.81 6.76
C THR A 328 -17.44 5.49 6.85
N ASN A 329 -16.88 4.46 6.22
CA ASN A 329 -17.27 3.07 6.43
C ASN A 329 -16.01 2.21 6.48
N MET A 330 -15.60 1.85 7.68
CA MET A 330 -14.32 1.20 7.97
C MET A 330 -14.41 -0.31 7.76
N LEU A 331 -14.57 -0.71 6.49
CA LEU A 331 -14.77 -2.09 6.09
C LEU A 331 -13.54 -2.63 5.36
N ALA A 332 -13.03 -3.78 5.80
CA ALA A 332 -11.86 -4.45 5.21
C ALA A 332 -12.02 -5.97 5.25
N LEU A 333 -11.18 -6.69 4.51
CA LEU A 333 -11.11 -8.14 4.55
C LEU A 333 -10.28 -8.58 5.76
N VAL A 334 -10.89 -9.37 6.63
CA VAL A 334 -10.24 -10.10 7.72
C VAL A 334 -10.42 -11.57 7.40
N GLU A 335 -9.32 -12.31 7.18
CA GLU A 335 -9.37 -13.73 6.79
C GLU A 335 -10.30 -13.97 5.59
N GLN A 336 -10.17 -13.14 4.55
CA GLN A 336 -11.01 -13.16 3.34
C GLN A 336 -12.51 -12.85 3.57
N GLN A 337 -12.92 -12.42 4.76
CA GLN A 337 -14.30 -12.04 5.06
C GLN A 337 -14.42 -10.53 5.27
N PRO A 338 -15.43 -9.87 4.66
CA PRO A 338 -15.66 -8.45 4.87
C PRO A 338 -16.15 -8.19 6.30
N ARG A 339 -15.41 -7.37 7.05
CA ARG A 339 -15.74 -6.98 8.43
C ARG A 339 -15.70 -5.46 8.57
N THR A 340 -16.69 -4.91 9.28
CA THR A 340 -16.62 -3.52 9.76
C THR A 340 -15.82 -3.51 11.06
N LEU A 341 -14.82 -2.65 11.14
CA LEU A 341 -13.82 -2.67 12.20
C LEU A 341 -13.79 -1.34 12.96
N THR A 342 -13.49 -1.42 14.26
CA THR A 342 -13.18 -0.27 15.12
C THR A 342 -11.71 0.12 14.96
N LEU A 343 -11.31 1.31 15.43
CA LEU A 343 -9.90 1.72 15.42
C LEU A 343 -9.01 0.68 16.11
N LYS A 344 -9.39 0.23 17.30
CA LYS A 344 -8.65 -0.82 18.04
C LYS A 344 -8.50 -2.09 17.19
N ALA A 345 -9.57 -2.55 16.57
CA ALA A 345 -9.54 -3.77 15.77
C ALA A 345 -8.59 -3.66 14.56
N PHE A 346 -8.55 -2.50 13.87
CA PHE A 346 -7.56 -2.28 12.81
C PHE A 346 -6.13 -2.40 13.31
N LEU A 347 -5.81 -1.67 14.38
CA LEU A 347 -4.47 -1.66 14.96
C LEU A 347 -4.08 -3.06 15.43
N GLN A 348 -5.01 -3.79 16.06
CA GLN A 348 -4.76 -5.16 16.51
C GLN A 348 -4.49 -6.12 15.35
N HIS A 349 -5.30 -6.09 14.29
CA HIS A 349 -5.05 -6.95 13.12
C HIS A 349 -3.72 -6.64 12.45
N TYR A 350 -3.32 -5.36 12.42
CA TYR A 350 -2.02 -4.95 11.94
C TYR A 350 -0.89 -5.49 12.84
N ILE A 351 -0.99 -5.36 14.16
CA ILE A 351 -0.01 -5.88 15.13
C ILE A 351 0.14 -7.40 14.97
N ASN A 352 -0.96 -8.14 14.91
CA ASN A 352 -0.94 -9.60 14.73
C ASN A 352 -0.22 -10.00 13.43
N HIS A 353 -0.46 -9.27 12.34
CA HIS A 353 0.27 -9.49 11.08
C HIS A 353 1.77 -9.23 11.24
N ARG A 354 2.15 -8.15 11.92
CA ARG A 354 3.55 -7.81 12.17
C ARG A 354 4.26 -8.86 13.03
N GLU A 355 3.58 -9.42 14.03
CA GLU A 355 4.10 -10.51 14.85
C GLU A 355 4.39 -11.76 13.99
N ILE A 356 3.48 -12.15 13.10
CA ILE A 356 3.67 -13.27 12.17
C ILE A 356 4.88 -13.01 11.27
N VAL A 357 4.94 -11.83 10.64
CA VAL A 357 6.02 -11.45 9.72
C VAL A 357 7.38 -11.47 10.42
N ILE A 358 7.48 -10.88 11.62
CA ILE A 358 8.73 -10.84 12.39
C ILE A 358 9.14 -12.24 12.85
N THR A 359 8.18 -13.06 13.29
CA THR A 359 8.45 -14.44 13.71
C THR A 359 8.96 -15.28 12.55
N ARG A 360 8.32 -15.21 11.37
CA ARG A 360 8.75 -15.92 10.15
C ARG A 360 10.13 -15.47 9.70
N ARG A 361 10.38 -14.15 9.65
CA ARG A 361 11.71 -13.60 9.32
C ARG A 361 12.78 -14.13 10.27
N THR A 362 12.49 -14.14 11.57
CA THR A 362 13.44 -14.60 12.59
C THR A 362 13.73 -16.10 12.43
N ARG A 363 12.73 -16.91 12.13
CA ARG A 363 12.91 -18.35 11.82
C ARG A 363 13.74 -18.55 10.55
N TYR A 364 13.49 -17.76 9.50
CA TYR A 364 14.28 -17.81 8.27
C TYR A 364 15.75 -17.45 8.52
N GLU A 365 16.00 -16.37 9.26
CA GLU A 365 17.36 -15.92 9.59
C GLU A 365 18.07 -16.94 10.51
N LEU A 366 17.35 -17.54 11.47
CA LEU A 366 17.87 -18.61 12.32
C LEU A 366 18.25 -19.85 11.49
N ALA A 367 17.34 -20.35 10.64
CA ALA A 367 17.61 -21.53 9.81
C ALA A 367 18.80 -21.30 8.87
N LYS A 368 18.93 -20.10 8.31
CA LYS A 368 20.09 -19.72 7.49
C LYS A 368 21.38 -19.66 8.31
N ALA A 369 21.33 -19.11 9.52
CA ALA A 369 22.48 -19.05 10.41
C ALA A 369 22.90 -20.45 10.89
N GLU A 370 21.95 -21.32 11.23
CA GLU A 370 22.21 -22.71 11.62
C GLU A 370 22.80 -23.52 10.46
N ALA A 371 22.26 -23.39 9.24
CA ALA A 371 22.84 -24.01 8.05
C ALA A 371 24.26 -23.50 7.78
N ARG A 372 24.52 -22.20 7.96
CA ARG A 372 25.87 -21.63 7.81
C ARG A 372 26.83 -22.15 8.87
N LYS A 373 26.40 -22.18 10.14
CA LYS A 373 27.14 -22.72 11.27
C LYS A 373 27.52 -24.18 11.02
N HIS A 374 26.57 -25.00 10.57
CA HIS A 374 26.78 -26.41 10.23
C HIS A 374 27.89 -26.59 9.18
N ILE A 375 27.91 -25.77 8.13
CA ILE A 375 28.99 -25.79 7.14
C ILE A 375 30.34 -25.34 7.75
N LEU A 376 30.34 -24.30 8.57
CA LEU A 376 31.57 -23.79 9.21
C LEU A 376 32.19 -24.83 10.17
N GLU A 377 31.37 -25.57 10.91
CA GLU A 377 31.83 -26.68 11.76
C GLU A 377 32.53 -27.77 10.94
N GLY A 378 31.97 -28.15 9.79
CA GLY A 378 32.59 -29.10 8.87
C GLY A 378 33.91 -28.58 8.28
N LEU A 379 33.94 -27.31 7.86
CA LEU A 379 35.15 -26.67 7.37
C LEU A 379 36.23 -26.58 8.45
N LYS A 380 35.85 -26.29 9.70
CA LYS A 380 36.79 -26.26 10.83
C LYS A 380 37.42 -27.64 11.05
N ILE A 381 36.61 -28.71 11.10
CA ILE A 381 37.11 -30.09 11.19
C ILE A 381 38.09 -30.38 10.05
N ALA A 382 37.76 -29.95 8.83
CA ALA A 382 38.62 -30.18 7.68
C ALA A 382 39.94 -29.41 7.75
N LEU A 383 39.91 -28.14 8.20
CA LEU A 383 41.09 -27.29 8.37
C LEU A 383 41.98 -27.75 9.54
N ASP A 384 41.39 -28.34 10.57
CA ASP A 384 42.11 -28.96 11.69
C ASP A 384 42.80 -30.27 11.29
N ASN A 385 42.26 -30.96 10.27
CA ASN A 385 42.75 -32.28 9.80
C ASN A 385 43.18 -32.26 8.32
N LEU A 386 43.78 -31.14 7.88
CA LEU A 386 44.01 -30.80 6.48
C LEU A 386 44.71 -31.89 5.66
N ASP A 387 45.82 -32.42 6.17
CA ASP A 387 46.61 -33.44 5.47
C ASP A 387 45.83 -34.75 5.30
N ALA A 388 45.07 -35.15 6.32
CA ALA A 388 44.24 -36.34 6.29
C ALA A 388 43.10 -36.17 5.27
N VAL A 389 42.43 -35.02 5.28
CA VAL A 389 41.36 -34.68 4.32
C VAL A 389 41.87 -34.71 2.88
N ILE A 390 43.03 -34.07 2.62
CA ILE A 390 43.64 -34.07 1.28
C ILE A 390 44.03 -35.49 0.85
N SER A 391 44.58 -36.29 1.76
CA SER A 391 44.92 -37.69 1.47
C SER A 391 43.67 -38.50 1.12
N THR A 392 42.59 -38.37 1.89
CA THR A 392 41.32 -39.06 1.65
C THR A 392 40.75 -38.70 0.28
N ILE A 393 40.77 -37.41 -0.09
CA ILE A 393 40.29 -36.95 -1.41
C ILE A 393 41.18 -37.50 -2.53
N ARG A 394 42.51 -37.48 -2.38
CA ARG A 394 43.46 -37.98 -3.40
C ARG A 394 43.40 -39.49 -3.62
N GLN A 395 42.98 -40.26 -2.62
CA GLN A 395 42.84 -41.72 -2.70
C GLN A 395 41.51 -42.17 -3.31
N SER A 396 40.51 -41.28 -3.36
CA SER A 396 39.23 -41.55 -3.99
C SER A 396 39.31 -41.50 -5.52
N GLN A 397 38.57 -42.39 -6.19
CA GLN A 397 38.54 -42.51 -7.66
C GLN A 397 37.61 -41.47 -8.29
N ALA A 398 36.51 -41.13 -7.61
CA ALA A 398 35.54 -40.13 -8.04
C ALA A 398 35.17 -39.16 -6.90
N ALA A 399 34.49 -38.05 -7.26
CA ALA A 399 34.01 -37.06 -6.31
C ALA A 399 32.94 -37.65 -5.37
N GLU A 400 32.07 -38.55 -5.86
CA GLU A 400 31.11 -39.24 -5.00
C GLU A 400 31.82 -40.13 -3.97
N ASP A 401 32.90 -40.83 -4.36
CA ASP A 401 33.68 -41.66 -3.45
C ASP A 401 34.38 -40.80 -2.38
N ALA A 402 34.93 -39.64 -2.78
CA ALA A 402 35.53 -38.68 -1.85
C ALA A 402 34.52 -38.18 -0.83
N LEU A 403 33.30 -37.86 -1.25
CA LEU A 403 32.23 -37.44 -0.36
C LEU A 403 31.91 -38.52 0.69
N VAL A 404 31.66 -39.76 0.26
CA VAL A 404 31.34 -40.88 1.16
C VAL A 404 32.49 -41.16 2.14
N ASN A 405 33.73 -41.08 1.68
CA ASN A 405 34.90 -41.30 2.52
C ASN A 405 35.08 -40.17 3.55
N LEU A 406 34.88 -38.90 3.16
CA LEU A 406 34.93 -37.76 4.08
C LEU A 406 33.84 -37.87 5.17
N GLN A 407 32.61 -38.24 4.78
CA GLN A 407 31.52 -38.44 5.72
C GLN A 407 31.86 -39.53 6.75
N ARG A 408 32.36 -40.68 6.29
CA ARG A 408 32.69 -41.82 7.17
C ARG A 408 33.87 -41.53 8.08
N GLN A 409 34.93 -40.92 7.57
CA GLN A 409 36.19 -40.76 8.31
C GLN A 409 36.15 -39.61 9.31
N PHE A 410 35.43 -38.53 8.99
CA PHE A 410 35.39 -37.31 9.82
C PHE A 410 34.00 -37.06 10.44
N ASN A 411 33.08 -38.02 10.34
CA ASN A 411 31.70 -37.94 10.83
C ASN A 411 30.97 -36.68 10.34
N LEU A 412 31.12 -36.38 9.05
CA LEU A 412 30.56 -35.19 8.41
C LEU A 412 29.21 -35.52 7.77
N SER A 413 28.32 -34.54 7.74
CA SER A 413 27.10 -34.61 6.92
C SER A 413 27.43 -34.52 5.42
N GLU A 414 26.46 -34.85 4.57
CA GLU A 414 26.60 -34.72 3.12
C GLU A 414 26.88 -33.28 2.68
N GLU A 415 26.21 -32.31 3.30
CA GLU A 415 26.35 -30.89 3.00
C GLU A 415 27.73 -30.36 3.39
N GLN A 416 28.23 -30.77 4.57
CA GLN A 416 29.59 -30.45 5.02
C GLN A 416 30.64 -31.05 4.09
N GLY A 417 30.49 -32.33 3.73
CA GLY A 417 31.40 -33.01 2.81
C GLY A 417 31.46 -32.35 1.43
N LYS A 418 30.31 -31.96 0.86
CA LYS A 418 30.24 -31.18 -0.39
C LYS A 418 30.95 -29.84 -0.26
N ALA A 419 30.70 -29.10 0.82
CA ALA A 419 31.34 -27.81 1.07
C ALA A 419 32.87 -27.91 1.20
N ILE A 420 33.39 -29.02 1.73
CA ILE A 420 34.82 -29.29 1.80
C ILE A 420 35.40 -29.61 0.42
N LEU A 421 34.70 -30.39 -0.41
CA LEU A 421 35.12 -30.65 -1.79
C LEU A 421 35.13 -29.39 -2.66
N ASP A 422 34.17 -28.49 -2.44
CA ASP A 422 34.07 -27.19 -3.12
C ASP A 422 35.06 -26.14 -2.57
N MET A 423 35.82 -26.48 -1.53
CA MET A 423 36.77 -25.56 -0.91
C MET A 423 37.92 -25.23 -1.87
N ARG A 424 38.12 -23.94 -2.12
CA ARG A 424 39.25 -23.47 -2.92
C ARG A 424 40.55 -23.56 -2.12
N LEU A 425 41.65 -23.95 -2.77
CA LEU A 425 42.99 -24.05 -2.16
C LEU A 425 43.44 -22.76 -1.44
N ALA A 426 42.97 -21.59 -1.88
CA ALA A 426 43.26 -20.32 -1.22
C ALA A 426 42.75 -20.25 0.24
N ARG A 427 41.69 -21.00 0.59
CA ARG A 427 41.14 -21.07 1.96
C ARG A 427 42.02 -21.85 2.94
N LEU A 428 43.06 -22.53 2.47
CA LEU A 428 44.02 -23.26 3.32
C LEU A 428 45.03 -22.31 3.99
N ALA A 429 45.07 -21.03 3.62
CA ALA A 429 45.94 -20.04 4.23
C ALA A 429 45.56 -19.78 5.70
N ALA A 430 46.56 -19.58 6.57
CA ALA A 430 46.34 -19.40 8.02
C ALA A 430 45.36 -18.25 8.37
N LEU A 431 45.38 -17.17 7.59
CA LEU A 431 44.47 -16.02 7.79
C LEU A 431 43.01 -16.35 7.44
N GLU A 432 42.77 -17.29 6.51
CA GLU A 432 41.42 -17.75 6.16
C GLU A 432 40.88 -18.74 7.19
N ARG A 433 41.75 -19.51 7.86
CA ARG A 433 41.37 -20.36 9.00
C ARG A 433 40.85 -19.53 10.18
N GLY A 434 41.53 -18.43 10.52
CA GLY A 434 41.07 -17.51 11.57
C GLY A 434 39.70 -16.89 11.28
N LYS A 435 39.41 -16.58 10.01
CA LYS A 435 38.09 -16.06 9.61
C LYS A 435 36.95 -17.06 9.81
N VAL A 436 37.20 -18.35 9.59
CA VAL A 436 36.19 -19.41 9.81
C VAL A 436 35.86 -19.53 11.30
N GLU A 437 36.85 -19.39 12.17
CA GLU A 437 36.65 -19.40 13.62
C GLU A 437 35.99 -18.12 14.15
N GLU A 438 36.29 -16.97 13.56
CA GLU A 438 35.65 -15.69 13.92
C GLU A 438 34.19 -15.59 13.45
N GLU A 439 33.86 -16.24 12.32
CA GLU A 439 32.49 -16.31 11.80
C GLU A 439 31.58 -17.28 12.59
N LEU A 440 32.17 -18.29 13.25
CA LEU A 440 31.48 -19.32 14.04
C LEU A 440 31.15 -18.83 15.46
#